data_AF-A0ABD2NI82-F1
#
_entry.id   AF-A0ABD2NI82-F1
#
_cell.length_a   1.000
_cell.length_b   1.000
_cell.length_c   1.000
_cell.angle_alpha   90.00
_cell.angle_beta   90.00
_cell.angle_gamma   90.00
#
_symmetry.space_group_name_H-M   'P 1'
#
loop_
_entity.id
_entity.type
_entity.pdbx_description
1 polymer ?
#
loop_
_entity_poly.entity_id
_entity_poly.type
_entity_poly.pdbx_seq_one_letter_code
_entity_poly.pdbx_strand_id
1 'polypeptide(L)'
;MSKRNLRARQEAQKRIKLAELRREVKYGETTLLRAEKEWKKLCVQISLPKLREELILSWHSFEKLMDTKNFVISLYMDEVRDHEEQYMMNIRNHQDNIKQLMDQLAKALNEIHQDNNTKLNNLIRKSLEEWDQNIMATDHAEAYLKIMSYALEMKRKKHEKQTKTEDFAKVNEAASRNAHDIQQITFYLELKFENTWSRIKNIQNDYFLHTQEHQRAHDAIRDVDDANNRTVRKELKKLVNLCELAKRLSTKYKELTGSIGKKLAYLETEKEYLNECFFAFRNKLKQDRDNDSIKRTLMTVEFVKTFDYLKSKLKKGNQMIETLRVSRRYETHPEKVLPYPYEIIEESKIKGLPIMTLFWQRLSEICFE
;
A
#
# COMPACT_ATOMS: atom_id res chain seq x y z
N MET A 1 54.84 102.94 13.79
CA MET A 1 55.29 101.52 13.79
C MET A 1 54.11 100.62 14.19
N SER A 2 53.12 100.45 13.33
CA SER A 2 53.02 99.55 12.17
C SER A 2 52.29 98.24 12.54
N LYS A 3 50.96 98.25 12.32
CA LYS A 3 50.04 97.10 12.40
C LYS A 3 50.53 95.87 11.58
N ARG A 4 51.53 96.05 10.71
CA ARG A 4 52.24 95.01 9.95
C ARG A 4 53.07 94.08 10.85
N ASN A 5 53.74 94.58 11.88
CA ASN A 5 54.56 93.74 12.78
C ASN A 5 53.69 92.90 13.74
N LEU A 6 52.53 93.42 14.12
CA LEU A 6 51.55 92.67 14.92
C LEU A 6 50.89 91.55 14.10
N ARG A 7 50.55 91.83 12.83
CA ARG A 7 50.04 90.82 11.89
C ARG A 7 51.07 89.75 11.54
N ALA A 8 52.33 90.12 11.31
CA ALA A 8 53.41 89.16 11.05
C ALA A 8 53.68 88.24 12.26
N ARG A 9 53.64 88.77 13.50
CA ARG A 9 53.71 87.94 14.72
C ARG A 9 52.49 87.01 14.86
N GLN A 10 51.29 87.49 14.56
CA GLN A 10 50.07 86.68 14.59
C GLN A 10 50.08 85.59 13.50
N GLU A 11 50.59 85.87 12.31
CA GLU A 11 50.75 84.91 11.21
C GLU A 11 51.84 83.88 11.51
N ALA A 12 52.96 84.28 12.12
CA ALA A 12 53.99 83.35 12.58
C ALA A 12 53.45 82.43 13.68
N GLN A 13 52.73 82.96 14.67
CA GLN A 13 52.05 82.14 15.68
C GLN A 13 51.00 81.20 15.08
N LYS A 14 50.23 81.65 14.08
CA LYS A 14 49.29 80.79 13.36
C LYS A 14 50.01 79.67 12.60
N ARG A 15 51.15 79.94 11.97
CA ARG A 15 51.95 78.93 11.26
C ARG A 15 52.56 77.89 12.22
N ILE A 16 53.05 78.33 13.38
CA ILE A 16 53.55 77.42 14.43
C ILE A 16 52.40 76.55 14.95
N LYS A 17 51.26 77.15 15.30
CA LYS A 17 50.06 76.40 15.74
C LYS A 17 49.56 75.43 14.66
N LEU A 18 49.57 75.81 13.38
CA LEU A 18 49.19 74.93 12.29
C LEU A 18 50.18 73.76 12.11
N ALA A 19 51.48 73.99 12.33
CA ALA A 19 52.49 72.93 12.29
C ALA A 19 52.35 71.96 13.49
N GLU A 20 52.07 72.49 14.68
CA GLU A 20 51.75 71.72 15.89
C GLU A 20 50.48 70.88 15.69
N LEU A 21 49.39 71.49 15.21
CA LEU A 21 48.14 70.81 14.85
C LEU A 21 48.37 69.71 13.81
N ARG A 22 49.16 69.97 12.75
CA ARG A 22 49.48 68.93 11.75
C ARG A 22 50.28 67.77 12.35
N ARG A 23 51.14 68.06 13.32
CA ARG A 23 51.92 67.04 14.04
C ARG A 23 51.02 66.22 14.96
N GLU A 24 50.10 66.87 15.68
CA GLU A 24 49.09 66.20 16.50
C GLU A 24 48.14 65.35 15.65
N VAL A 25 47.69 65.83 14.48
CA VAL A 25 46.87 65.04 13.55
C VAL A 25 47.61 63.80 13.05
N LYS A 26 48.88 63.94 12.62
CA LYS A 26 49.70 62.79 12.21
C LYS A 26 49.96 61.81 13.36
N TYR A 27 50.17 62.30 14.58
CA TYR A 27 50.24 61.42 15.75
C TYR A 27 48.90 60.75 16.02
N GLY A 28 47.78 61.46 15.90
CA GLY A 28 46.42 60.91 16.01
C GLY A 28 46.18 59.79 15.01
N GLU A 29 46.50 60.00 13.72
CA GLU A 29 46.39 59.00 12.65
C GLU A 29 47.23 57.75 12.94
N THR A 30 48.49 57.93 13.34
CA THR A 30 49.37 56.79 13.65
C THR A 30 48.94 56.05 14.92
N THR A 31 48.38 56.76 15.91
CA THR A 31 47.86 56.15 17.14
C THR A 31 46.55 55.40 16.87
N LEU A 32 45.69 55.95 16.01
CA LEU A 32 44.45 55.33 15.56
C LEU A 32 44.74 54.06 14.74
N LEU A 33 45.69 54.09 13.81
CA LEU A 33 46.11 52.91 13.05
C LEU A 33 46.67 51.80 13.96
N ARG A 34 47.39 52.16 15.04
CA ARG A 34 47.84 51.18 16.04
C ARG A 34 46.66 50.60 16.81
N ALA A 35 45.75 51.44 17.30
CA ALA A 35 44.55 51.00 18.01
C ALA A 35 43.66 50.11 17.12
N GLU A 36 43.50 50.43 15.83
CA GLU A 36 42.78 49.60 14.87
C GLU A 36 43.46 48.24 14.64
N LYS A 37 44.79 48.23 14.55
CA LYS A 37 45.56 46.99 14.39
C LYS A 37 45.44 46.11 15.64
N GLU A 38 45.52 46.70 16.83
CA GLU A 38 45.34 46.02 18.11
C GLU A 38 43.91 45.50 18.26
N TRP A 39 42.91 46.29 17.89
CA TRP A 39 41.50 45.88 17.87
C TRP A 39 41.26 44.71 16.91
N LYS A 40 41.77 44.78 15.68
CA LYS A 40 41.68 43.66 14.72
C LYS A 40 42.36 42.40 15.27
N LYS A 41 43.52 42.55 15.90
CA LYS A 41 44.24 41.43 16.54
C LYS A 41 43.42 40.83 17.67
N LEU A 42 42.83 41.65 18.54
CA LEU A 42 41.97 41.22 19.63
C LEU A 42 40.72 40.51 19.11
N CYS A 43 40.07 41.07 18.09
CA CYS A 43 38.92 40.46 17.42
C CYS A 43 39.27 39.08 16.86
N VAL A 44 40.40 38.93 16.16
CA VAL A 44 40.86 37.63 15.65
C VAL A 44 41.18 36.66 16.79
N GLN A 45 41.82 37.12 17.86
CA GLN A 45 42.12 36.29 19.02
C GLN A 45 40.86 35.77 19.71
N ILE A 46 39.74 36.50 19.66
CA ILE A 46 38.46 36.09 20.24
C ILE A 46 37.63 35.26 19.25
N SER A 47 37.60 35.62 17.97
CA SER A 47 36.74 34.97 16.98
C SER A 47 37.30 33.66 16.46
N LEU A 48 38.63 33.55 16.28
CA LEU A 48 39.26 32.37 15.70
C LEU A 48 39.08 31.10 16.56
N PRO A 49 39.23 31.15 17.90
CA PRO A 49 38.96 29.99 18.75
C PRO A 49 37.49 29.54 18.68
N LYS A 50 36.54 30.50 18.71
CA LYS A 50 35.11 30.20 18.60
C LYS A 50 34.77 29.54 17.26
N LEU A 51 35.30 30.06 16.16
CA LEU A 51 35.11 29.49 14.83
C LEU A 51 35.73 28.08 14.72
N ARG A 52 36.85 27.84 15.40
CA ARG A 52 37.46 26.50 15.48
C ARG A 52 36.59 25.53 16.26
N GLU A 53 36.04 25.95 17.40
CA GLU A 53 35.11 25.14 18.20
C GLU A 53 33.84 24.81 17.41
N GLU A 54 33.24 25.81 16.75
CA GLU A 54 32.07 25.60 15.88
C GLU A 54 32.38 24.64 14.72
N LEU A 55 33.56 24.75 14.10
CA LEU A 55 33.98 23.83 13.04
C LEU A 55 34.13 22.40 13.56
N ILE A 56 34.69 22.20 14.75
CA ILE A 56 34.82 20.88 15.39
C ILE A 56 33.44 20.30 15.71
N LEU A 57 32.53 21.10 16.26
CA LEU A 57 31.16 20.67 16.54
C LEU A 57 30.42 20.30 15.25
N SER A 58 30.56 21.10 14.20
CA SER A 58 30.00 20.83 12.88
C SER A 58 30.57 19.55 12.27
N TRP A 59 31.88 19.33 12.40
CA TRP A 59 32.54 18.11 11.97
C TRP A 59 31.99 16.86 12.67
N HIS A 60 31.91 16.86 14.00
CA HIS A 60 31.33 15.74 14.75
C HIS A 60 29.86 15.51 14.44
N SER A 61 29.09 16.58 14.20
CA SER A 61 27.70 16.46 13.77
C SER A 61 27.61 15.81 12.39
N PHE A 62 28.52 16.14 11.47
CA PHE A 62 28.58 15.55 10.15
C PHE A 62 28.98 14.07 10.21
N GLU A 63 29.99 13.73 11.01
CA GLU A 63 30.44 12.36 11.24
C GLU A 63 29.29 11.48 11.76
N LYS A 64 28.59 11.94 12.80
CA LYS A 64 27.40 11.24 13.34
C LYS A 64 26.30 11.08 12.28
N LEU A 65 26.07 12.10 11.46
CA LEU A 65 25.07 12.05 10.40
C LEU A 65 25.46 11.05 9.30
N MET A 66 26.76 10.98 8.96
CA MET A 66 27.29 9.99 8.03
C MET A 66 27.18 8.57 8.59
N ASP A 67 27.52 8.34 9.84
CA ASP A 67 27.38 7.04 10.50
C ASP A 67 25.93 6.59 10.55
N THR A 68 25.02 7.50 10.89
CA THR A 68 23.57 7.21 10.90
C THR A 68 23.08 6.84 9.50
N LYS A 69 23.52 7.57 8.47
CA LYS A 69 23.19 7.24 7.08
C LYS A 69 23.75 5.89 6.66
N ASN A 70 25.01 5.61 6.97
CA ASN A 70 25.65 4.33 6.64
C ASN A 70 24.94 3.17 7.32
N PHE A 71 24.58 3.31 8.60
CA PHE A 71 23.79 2.33 9.32
C PHE A 71 22.43 2.08 8.68
N VAL A 72 21.71 3.16 8.33
CA VAL A 72 20.41 3.05 7.63
C VAL A 72 20.56 2.40 6.26
N ILE A 73 21.62 2.72 5.51
CA ILE A 73 21.91 2.07 4.22
C ILE A 73 22.18 0.57 4.42
N SER A 74 22.99 0.19 5.41
CA SER A 74 23.23 -1.22 5.73
C SER A 74 21.94 -1.95 6.09
N LEU A 75 21.10 -1.35 6.92
CA LEU A 75 19.79 -1.92 7.27
C LEU A 75 18.91 -2.12 6.02
N TYR A 76 18.85 -1.13 5.12
CA TYR A 76 18.11 -1.28 3.88
C TYR A 76 18.68 -2.37 2.95
N MET A 77 20.01 -2.54 2.92
CA MET A 77 20.63 -3.61 2.14
C MET A 77 20.29 -5.00 2.68
N ASP A 78 20.19 -5.15 4.00
CA ASP A 78 19.79 -6.39 4.64
C ASP A 78 18.30 -6.69 4.37
N GLU A 79 17.41 -5.70 4.54
CA GLU A 79 15.98 -5.84 4.22
C GLU A 79 15.74 -6.18 2.73
N VAL A 80 16.50 -5.59 1.81
CA VAL A 80 16.43 -5.93 0.37
C VAL A 80 16.81 -7.39 0.16
N ARG A 81 17.87 -7.87 0.81
CA ARG A 81 18.30 -9.28 0.70
C ARG A 81 17.22 -10.22 1.24
N ASP A 82 16.67 -9.93 2.41
CA ASP A 82 15.62 -10.74 3.02
C ASP A 82 14.36 -10.80 2.13
N HIS A 83 13.99 -9.66 1.53
CA HIS A 83 12.89 -9.61 0.57
C HIS A 83 13.18 -10.41 -0.71
N GLU A 84 14.40 -10.36 -1.25
CA GLU A 84 14.81 -11.17 -2.39
C GLU A 84 14.77 -12.66 -2.08
N GLU A 85 15.26 -13.08 -0.91
CA GLU A 85 15.20 -14.48 -0.46
C GLU A 85 13.76 -14.97 -0.31
N GLN A 86 12.89 -14.16 0.32
CA GLN A 86 11.47 -14.46 0.44
C GLN A 86 10.78 -14.55 -0.94
N TYR A 87 11.12 -13.65 -1.86
CA TYR A 87 10.59 -13.67 -3.22
C TYR A 87 11.00 -14.94 -3.97
N MET A 88 12.27 -15.32 -3.91
CA MET A 88 12.79 -16.54 -4.54
C MET A 88 12.18 -17.80 -3.94
N MET A 89 12.02 -17.84 -2.61
CA MET A 89 11.35 -18.95 -1.93
C MET A 89 9.88 -19.06 -2.34
N ASN A 90 9.18 -17.93 -2.46
CA ASN A 90 7.79 -17.92 -2.89
C ASN A 90 7.64 -18.39 -4.35
N ILE A 91 8.52 -17.96 -5.26
CA ILE A 91 8.55 -18.48 -6.64
C ILE A 91 8.73 -19.98 -6.64
N ARG A 92 9.70 -20.51 -5.86
CA ARG A 92 9.96 -21.94 -5.78
C ARG A 92 8.74 -22.70 -5.28
N ASN A 93 8.10 -22.22 -4.21
CA ASN A 93 6.86 -22.80 -3.69
C ASN A 93 5.73 -22.78 -4.72
N HIS A 94 5.57 -21.68 -5.47
CA HIS A 94 4.59 -21.59 -6.54
C HIS A 94 4.88 -22.58 -7.68
N GLN A 95 6.14 -22.73 -8.09
CA GLN A 95 6.56 -23.72 -9.09
C GLN A 95 6.28 -25.15 -8.63
N ASP A 96 6.60 -25.46 -7.37
CA ASP A 96 6.34 -26.77 -6.77
C ASP A 96 4.84 -27.07 -6.70
N ASN A 97 4.02 -26.10 -6.32
CA ASN A 97 2.56 -26.23 -6.32
C ASN A 97 1.99 -26.46 -7.72
N ILE A 98 2.48 -25.73 -8.73
CA ILE A 98 2.07 -25.92 -10.13
C ILE A 98 2.48 -27.31 -10.61
N LYS A 99 3.68 -27.78 -10.26
CA LYS A 99 4.15 -29.13 -10.59
C LYS A 99 3.26 -30.20 -9.98
N GLN A 100 2.92 -30.09 -8.69
CA GLN A 100 2.01 -31.01 -8.02
C GLN A 100 0.63 -31.05 -8.69
N LEU A 101 0.11 -29.88 -9.10
CA LEU A 101 -1.15 -29.80 -9.83
C LEU A 101 -1.05 -30.49 -11.20
N MET A 102 0.02 -30.26 -11.95
CA MET A 102 0.26 -30.93 -13.23
C MET A 102 0.34 -32.46 -13.06
N ASP A 103 1.04 -32.94 -12.03
CA ASP A 103 1.16 -34.37 -11.74
C ASP A 103 -0.20 -35.00 -11.38
N GLN A 104 -1.04 -34.30 -10.61
CA GLN A 104 -2.40 -34.74 -10.29
C GLN A 104 -3.29 -34.81 -11.54
N LEU A 105 -3.24 -33.78 -12.39
CA LEU A 105 -4.01 -33.75 -13.64
C LEU A 105 -3.53 -34.82 -14.62
N ALA A 106 -2.23 -35.07 -14.70
CA ALA A 106 -1.67 -36.14 -15.52
C ALA A 106 -2.13 -37.53 -15.05
N LYS A 107 -2.17 -37.77 -13.74
CA LYS A 107 -2.72 -39.01 -13.16
C LYS A 107 -4.19 -39.19 -13.50
N ALA A 108 -5.02 -38.18 -13.25
CA ALA A 108 -6.45 -38.23 -13.57
C ALA A 108 -6.72 -38.45 -15.07
N LEU A 109 -5.94 -37.80 -15.94
CA LEU A 109 -6.02 -38.00 -17.38
C LEU A 109 -5.65 -39.42 -17.79
N ASN A 110 -4.60 -39.98 -17.19
CA ASN A 110 -4.17 -41.34 -17.47
C ASN A 110 -5.21 -42.38 -16.99
N GLU A 111 -5.83 -42.16 -15.83
CA GLU A 111 -6.93 -42.99 -15.33
C GLU A 111 -8.14 -42.98 -16.29
N ILE A 112 -8.54 -41.81 -16.77
CA ILE A 112 -9.62 -41.68 -17.77
C ILE A 112 -9.24 -42.37 -19.08
N HIS A 113 -7.99 -42.23 -19.54
CA HIS A 113 -7.51 -42.92 -20.73
C HIS A 113 -7.55 -44.44 -20.58
N GLN A 114 -7.13 -44.96 -19.43
CA GLN A 114 -7.18 -46.38 -19.13
C GLN A 114 -8.62 -46.90 -19.07
N ASP A 115 -9.52 -46.19 -18.39
CA ASP A 115 -10.95 -46.55 -18.32
C ASP A 115 -11.62 -46.52 -19.70
N ASN A 116 -11.32 -45.51 -20.53
CA ASN A 116 -11.83 -45.46 -21.89
C ASN A 116 -11.29 -46.59 -22.76
N ASN A 117 -10.00 -46.91 -22.66
CA ASN A 117 -9.40 -48.03 -23.39
C ASN A 117 -10.00 -49.37 -22.96
N THR A 118 -10.23 -49.58 -21.66
CA THR A 118 -10.87 -50.82 -21.19
C THR A 118 -12.32 -50.91 -21.67
N LYS A 119 -13.09 -49.81 -21.62
CA LYS A 119 -14.45 -49.74 -22.18
C LYS A 119 -14.48 -50.03 -23.68
N LEU A 120 -13.57 -49.42 -24.44
CA LEU A 120 -13.46 -49.63 -25.88
C LEU A 120 -13.13 -51.10 -26.21
N ASN A 121 -12.12 -51.66 -25.54
CA ASN A 121 -11.74 -53.06 -25.72
C ASN A 121 -12.89 -54.01 -25.36
N ASN A 122 -13.64 -53.72 -24.30
CA ASN A 122 -14.82 -54.48 -23.93
C ASN A 122 -15.94 -54.39 -24.97
N LEU A 123 -16.18 -53.21 -25.56
CA LEU A 123 -17.17 -53.04 -26.63
C LEU A 123 -16.75 -53.80 -27.90
N ILE A 124 -15.48 -53.70 -28.30
CA ILE A 124 -14.94 -54.44 -29.45
C ILE A 124 -15.08 -55.94 -29.23
N ARG A 125 -14.73 -56.43 -28.04
CA ARG A 125 -14.87 -57.85 -27.70
C ARG A 125 -16.34 -58.30 -27.79
N LYS A 126 -17.27 -57.54 -27.22
CA LYS A 126 -18.70 -57.85 -27.29
C LYS A 126 -19.22 -57.85 -28.74
N SER A 127 -18.82 -56.88 -29.56
CA SER A 127 -19.27 -56.84 -30.96
C SER A 127 -18.74 -58.03 -31.76
N LEU A 128 -17.51 -58.49 -31.49
CA LEU A 128 -16.96 -59.68 -32.12
C LEU A 128 -17.73 -60.94 -31.67
N GLU A 129 -18.01 -61.08 -30.38
CA GLU A 129 -18.82 -62.19 -29.85
C GLU A 129 -20.23 -62.22 -30.45
N GLU A 130 -20.90 -61.07 -30.57
CA GLU A 130 -22.21 -60.93 -31.22
C GLU A 130 -22.15 -61.25 -32.72
N TRP A 131 -21.07 -60.84 -33.39
CA TRP A 131 -20.86 -61.14 -34.81
C TRP A 131 -20.70 -62.64 -35.06
N ASP A 132 -19.89 -63.32 -34.25
CA ASP A 132 -19.70 -64.77 -34.32
C ASP A 132 -21.02 -65.52 -34.06
N GLN A 133 -21.79 -65.09 -33.05
CA GLN A 133 -23.11 -65.66 -32.76
C GLN A 133 -24.09 -65.48 -33.92
N ASN A 134 -24.12 -64.28 -34.53
CA ASN A 134 -24.96 -64.00 -35.68
C ASN A 134 -24.59 -64.88 -36.88
N ILE A 135 -23.30 -65.06 -37.17
CA ILE A 135 -22.85 -65.94 -38.25
C ILE A 135 -23.32 -67.38 -37.99
N MET A 136 -23.12 -67.90 -36.78
CA MET A 136 -23.57 -69.25 -36.44
C MET A 136 -25.09 -69.39 -36.59
N ALA A 137 -25.86 -68.38 -36.17
CA ALA A 137 -27.31 -68.37 -36.32
C ALA A 137 -27.75 -68.29 -37.79
N THR A 138 -27.09 -67.47 -38.61
CA THR A 138 -27.39 -67.37 -40.05
C THR A 138 -27.04 -68.65 -40.78
N ASP A 139 -25.90 -69.28 -40.48
CA ASP A 139 -25.48 -70.54 -41.08
C ASP A 139 -26.46 -71.66 -40.73
N HIS A 140 -26.92 -71.71 -39.48
CA HIS A 140 -27.94 -72.67 -39.05
C HIS A 140 -29.28 -72.45 -39.76
N ALA A 141 -29.73 -71.19 -39.86
CA ALA A 141 -30.95 -70.84 -40.57
C ALA A 141 -30.85 -71.17 -42.08
N GLU A 142 -29.70 -70.90 -42.70
CA GLU A 142 -29.45 -71.22 -44.11
C GLU A 142 -29.47 -72.74 -44.33
N ALA A 143 -28.81 -73.52 -43.47
CA ALA A 143 -28.84 -74.98 -43.53
C ALA A 143 -30.27 -75.52 -43.39
N TYR A 144 -31.06 -75.00 -42.45
CA TYR A 144 -32.46 -75.37 -42.26
C TYR A 144 -33.31 -75.04 -43.50
N LEU A 145 -33.17 -73.84 -44.05
CA LEU A 145 -33.88 -73.42 -45.26
C LEU A 145 -33.51 -74.27 -46.47
N LYS A 146 -32.23 -74.66 -46.63
CA LYS A 146 -31.79 -75.58 -47.69
C LYS A 146 -32.48 -76.93 -47.58
N ILE A 147 -32.55 -77.51 -46.38
CA ILE A 147 -33.25 -78.79 -46.13
C ILE A 147 -34.74 -78.67 -46.44
N MET A 148 -35.39 -77.62 -45.95
CA MET A 148 -36.82 -77.38 -46.19
C MET A 148 -37.13 -77.15 -47.67
N SER A 149 -36.31 -76.36 -48.37
CA SER A 149 -36.43 -76.11 -49.80
C SER A 149 -36.32 -77.42 -50.59
N TYR A 150 -35.35 -78.27 -50.26
CA TYR A 150 -35.21 -79.59 -50.89
C TYR A 150 -36.44 -80.49 -50.66
N ALA A 151 -36.96 -80.52 -49.43
CA ALA A 151 -38.18 -81.28 -49.10
C ALA A 151 -39.41 -80.77 -49.87
N LEU A 152 -39.58 -79.44 -49.96
CA LEU A 152 -40.64 -78.82 -50.74
C LEU A 152 -40.49 -79.09 -52.23
N GLU A 153 -39.26 -79.06 -52.77
CA GLU A 153 -39.02 -79.34 -54.19
C GLU A 153 -39.32 -80.80 -54.54
N MET A 154 -38.99 -81.75 -53.66
CA MET A 154 -39.38 -83.14 -53.82
C MET A 154 -40.91 -83.33 -53.80
N LYS A 155 -41.59 -82.63 -52.89
CA LYS A 155 -43.07 -82.63 -52.84
C LYS A 155 -43.67 -82.01 -54.10
N ARG A 156 -43.11 -80.89 -54.59
CA ARG A 156 -43.50 -80.23 -55.83
C ARG A 156 -43.30 -81.15 -57.04
N LYS A 157 -42.16 -81.81 -57.18
CA LYS A 157 -41.90 -82.75 -58.29
C LYS A 157 -42.85 -83.95 -58.26
N LYS A 158 -43.22 -84.44 -57.06
CA LYS A 158 -44.23 -85.49 -56.91
C LYS A 158 -45.62 -85.00 -57.32
N HIS A 159 -46.02 -83.81 -56.87
CA HIS A 159 -47.28 -83.17 -57.25
C HIS A 159 -47.33 -82.90 -58.74
N GLU A 160 -46.30 -82.28 -59.33
CA GLU A 160 -46.22 -81.96 -60.76
C GLU A 160 -46.31 -83.20 -61.64
N LYS A 161 -45.70 -84.33 -61.24
CA LYS A 161 -45.90 -85.61 -61.94
C LYS A 161 -47.35 -86.09 -61.89
N GLN A 162 -48.03 -85.87 -60.77
CA GLN A 162 -49.43 -86.24 -60.55
C GLN A 162 -50.41 -85.31 -61.28
N THR A 163 -50.17 -84.00 -61.27
CA THR A 163 -50.99 -83.02 -62.03
C THR A 163 -50.76 -83.14 -63.53
N LYS A 164 -49.53 -83.39 -64.00
CA LYS A 164 -49.27 -83.66 -65.43
C LYS A 164 -49.99 -84.92 -65.91
N THR A 165 -50.07 -85.98 -65.10
CA THR A 165 -50.89 -87.16 -65.46
C THR A 165 -52.40 -86.88 -65.47
N GLU A 166 -52.86 -85.85 -64.76
CA GLU A 166 -54.29 -85.47 -64.65
C GLU A 166 -54.70 -84.39 -65.68
N ASP A 167 -53.81 -83.47 -66.05
CA ASP A 167 -54.05 -82.32 -66.94
C ASP A 167 -53.88 -82.66 -68.43
N PHE A 168 -53.07 -83.67 -68.79
CA PHE A 168 -52.96 -84.16 -70.17
C PHE A 168 -54.30 -84.68 -70.73
N ALA A 169 -55.28 -84.99 -69.87
CA ALA A 169 -56.61 -85.44 -70.24
C ALA A 169 -57.63 -84.30 -70.40
N LYS A 170 -57.36 -83.08 -69.90
CA LYS A 170 -58.37 -81.99 -69.84
C LYS A 170 -58.03 -80.75 -70.64
N VAL A 171 -56.77 -80.55 -71.06
CA VAL A 171 -56.33 -79.30 -71.70
C VAL A 171 -56.50 -79.28 -73.22
N ASN A 172 -56.67 -80.43 -73.89
CA ASN A 172 -56.71 -80.47 -75.36
C ASN A 172 -58.06 -80.02 -75.97
N GLU A 173 -59.12 -79.91 -75.18
CA GLU A 173 -60.48 -79.64 -75.68
C GLU A 173 -60.93 -78.18 -75.50
N ALA A 174 -60.35 -77.44 -74.54
CA ALA A 174 -60.76 -76.08 -74.20
C ALA A 174 -59.92 -74.95 -74.85
N ALA A 175 -58.75 -75.26 -75.42
CA ALA A 175 -57.79 -74.25 -75.87
C ALA A 175 -58.13 -73.61 -77.25
N SER A 176 -59.01 -74.20 -78.06
CA SER A 176 -59.16 -73.78 -79.46
C SER A 176 -60.32 -72.81 -79.76
N ARG A 177 -61.24 -72.51 -78.81
CA ARG A 177 -62.44 -71.71 -79.12
C ARG A 177 -62.54 -70.32 -78.48
N ASN A 178 -61.72 -70.01 -77.48
CA ASN A 178 -61.73 -68.69 -76.83
C ASN A 178 -60.46 -67.86 -77.07
N ALA A 179 -59.50 -68.33 -77.88
CA ALA A 179 -58.19 -67.70 -78.00
C ALA A 179 -58.24 -66.25 -78.53
N HIS A 180 -59.13 -65.95 -79.48
CA HIS A 180 -59.14 -64.64 -80.14
C HIS A 180 -59.80 -63.54 -79.29
N ASP A 181 -60.98 -63.80 -78.72
CA ASP A 181 -61.69 -62.83 -77.87
C ASP A 181 -60.98 -62.62 -76.53
N ILE A 182 -60.37 -63.68 -75.97
CA ILE A 182 -59.48 -63.55 -74.81
C ILE A 182 -58.27 -62.70 -75.19
N GLN A 183 -57.62 -62.93 -76.33
CA GLN A 183 -56.47 -62.10 -76.74
C GLN A 183 -56.83 -60.62 -76.91
N GLN A 184 -57.98 -60.29 -77.50
CA GLN A 184 -58.40 -58.89 -77.66
C GLN A 184 -58.76 -58.22 -76.32
N ILE A 185 -59.54 -58.89 -75.47
CA ILE A 185 -59.91 -58.36 -74.15
C ILE A 185 -58.68 -58.25 -73.25
N THR A 186 -57.78 -59.23 -73.31
CA THR A 186 -56.52 -59.23 -72.56
C THR A 186 -55.63 -58.09 -73.02
N PHE A 187 -55.45 -57.89 -74.33
CA PHE A 187 -54.69 -56.76 -74.86
C PHE A 187 -55.27 -55.40 -74.44
N TYR A 188 -56.59 -55.22 -74.50
CA TYR A 188 -57.24 -53.98 -74.06
C TYR A 188 -57.05 -53.72 -72.56
N LEU A 189 -57.22 -54.76 -71.73
CA LEU A 189 -57.04 -54.65 -70.28
C LEU A 189 -55.58 -54.46 -69.90
N GLU A 190 -54.64 -55.12 -70.58
CA GLU A 190 -53.20 -54.93 -70.42
C GLU A 190 -52.81 -53.50 -70.78
N LEU A 191 -53.26 -52.97 -71.93
CA LEU A 191 -52.97 -51.60 -72.32
C LEU A 191 -53.55 -50.57 -71.33
N LYS A 192 -54.76 -50.81 -70.81
CA LYS A 192 -55.38 -49.94 -69.81
C LYS A 192 -54.63 -50.03 -68.48
N PHE A 193 -54.21 -51.22 -68.09
CA PHE A 193 -53.41 -51.46 -66.89
C PHE A 193 -52.05 -50.76 -67.00
N GLU A 194 -51.32 -50.94 -68.11
CA GLU A 194 -50.02 -50.33 -68.40
C GLU A 194 -50.10 -48.80 -68.34
N ASN A 195 -51.18 -48.22 -68.88
CA ASN A 195 -51.42 -46.77 -68.82
C ASN A 195 -51.71 -46.30 -67.39
N THR A 196 -52.57 -46.99 -66.65
CA THR A 196 -52.83 -46.63 -65.24
C THR A 196 -51.59 -46.82 -64.36
N TRP A 197 -50.81 -47.86 -64.61
CA TRP A 197 -49.57 -48.17 -63.92
C TRP A 197 -48.51 -47.11 -64.17
N SER A 198 -48.31 -46.73 -65.44
CA SER A 198 -47.42 -45.63 -65.82
C SER A 198 -47.85 -44.31 -65.17
N ARG A 199 -49.16 -44.03 -65.10
CA ARG A 199 -49.66 -42.82 -64.43
C ARG A 199 -49.43 -42.84 -62.92
N ILE A 200 -49.65 -43.97 -62.26
CA ILE A 200 -49.36 -44.15 -60.82
C ILE A 200 -47.86 -43.99 -60.56
N LYS A 201 -47.01 -44.59 -61.40
CA LYS A 201 -45.56 -44.50 -61.30
C LYS A 201 -45.08 -43.05 -61.46
N ASN A 202 -45.65 -42.30 -62.39
CA ASN A 202 -45.34 -40.88 -62.57
C ASN A 202 -45.76 -40.05 -61.35
N ILE A 203 -46.98 -40.22 -60.83
CA ILE A 203 -47.45 -39.51 -59.63
C ILE A 203 -46.57 -39.86 -58.42
N GLN A 204 -46.19 -41.12 -58.26
CA GLN A 204 -45.31 -41.57 -57.19
C GLN A 204 -43.92 -40.94 -57.32
N ASN A 205 -43.38 -40.86 -58.53
CA ASN A 205 -42.08 -40.25 -58.78
C ASN A 205 -42.10 -38.74 -58.53
N ASP A 206 -43.15 -38.03 -58.97
CA ASP A 206 -43.32 -36.60 -58.71
C ASP A 206 -43.46 -36.33 -57.20
N TYR A 207 -44.25 -37.14 -56.48
CA TYR A 207 -44.38 -37.02 -55.03
C TYR A 207 -43.05 -37.28 -54.31
N PHE A 208 -42.30 -38.28 -54.76
CA PHE A 208 -40.97 -38.59 -54.21
C PHE A 208 -40.00 -37.42 -54.44
N LEU A 209 -39.96 -36.85 -55.64
CA LEU A 209 -39.10 -35.71 -55.97
C LEU A 209 -39.47 -34.47 -55.12
N HIS A 210 -40.75 -34.13 -55.02
CA HIS A 210 -41.20 -33.02 -54.18
C HIS A 210 -40.90 -33.25 -52.70
N THR A 211 -41.12 -34.46 -52.19
CA THR A 211 -40.82 -34.81 -50.78
C THR A 211 -39.32 -34.70 -50.51
N GLN A 212 -38.49 -35.15 -51.44
CA GLN A 212 -37.03 -35.05 -51.34
C GLN A 212 -36.56 -33.59 -51.38
N GLU A 213 -37.15 -32.75 -52.24
CA GLU A 213 -36.85 -31.32 -52.30
C GLU A 213 -37.23 -30.60 -50.99
N HIS A 214 -38.41 -30.89 -50.43
CA HIS A 214 -38.83 -30.37 -49.14
C HIS A 214 -37.93 -30.82 -47.99
N GLN A 215 -37.50 -32.08 -47.97
CA GLN A 215 -36.55 -32.57 -46.98
C GLN A 215 -35.21 -31.82 -47.06
N ARG A 216 -34.67 -31.61 -48.26
CA ARG A 216 -33.43 -30.84 -48.46
C ARG A 216 -33.57 -29.39 -47.99
N ALA A 217 -34.68 -28.73 -48.31
CA ALA A 217 -34.94 -27.36 -47.89
C ALA A 217 -35.07 -27.26 -46.35
N HIS A 218 -35.75 -28.22 -45.73
CA HIS A 218 -35.87 -28.29 -44.28
C HIS A 218 -34.51 -28.52 -43.60
N ASP A 219 -33.71 -29.47 -44.09
CA ASP A 219 -32.38 -29.75 -43.55
C ASP A 219 -31.45 -28.53 -43.69
N ALA A 220 -31.51 -27.81 -44.83
CA ALA A 220 -30.75 -26.58 -45.00
C ALA A 220 -31.13 -25.49 -43.98
N ILE A 221 -32.44 -25.31 -43.71
CA ILE A 221 -32.90 -24.37 -42.67
C ILE A 221 -32.46 -24.84 -41.29
N ARG A 222 -32.57 -26.14 -40.98
CA ARG A 222 -32.14 -26.72 -39.71
C ARG A 222 -30.66 -26.50 -39.46
N ASP A 223 -29.81 -26.70 -40.47
CA ASP A 223 -28.37 -26.51 -40.35
C ASP A 223 -28.01 -25.04 -40.08
N VAL A 224 -28.70 -24.10 -40.73
CA VAL A 224 -28.56 -22.66 -40.46
C VAL A 224 -29.01 -22.31 -39.04
N ASP A 225 -30.15 -22.86 -38.59
CA ASP A 225 -30.66 -22.62 -37.25
C ASP A 225 -29.73 -23.21 -36.18
N ASP A 226 -29.20 -24.41 -36.39
CA ASP A 226 -28.21 -25.04 -35.52
C ASP A 226 -26.92 -24.22 -35.45
N ALA A 227 -26.44 -23.67 -36.57
CA ALA A 227 -25.27 -22.79 -36.60
C ALA A 227 -25.52 -21.48 -35.83
N ASN A 228 -26.70 -20.88 -36.00
CA ASN A 228 -27.11 -19.69 -35.25
C ASN A 228 -27.24 -19.99 -33.75
N ASN A 229 -27.88 -21.09 -33.37
CA ASN A 229 -28.04 -21.51 -31.99
C ASN A 229 -26.68 -21.76 -31.30
N ARG A 230 -25.71 -22.35 -32.01
CA ARG A 230 -24.33 -22.50 -31.50
C ARG A 230 -23.68 -21.14 -31.24
N THR A 231 -23.90 -20.17 -32.12
CA THR A 231 -23.35 -18.81 -31.99
C THR A 231 -24.01 -18.06 -30.83
N VAL A 232 -25.33 -18.11 -30.73
CA VAL A 232 -26.11 -17.53 -29.61
C VAL A 232 -25.65 -18.09 -28.27
N ARG A 233 -25.44 -19.41 -28.17
CA ARG A 233 -24.92 -20.04 -26.93
C ARG A 233 -23.52 -19.53 -26.55
N LYS A 234 -22.63 -19.33 -27.53
CA LYS A 234 -21.28 -18.78 -27.28
C LYS A 234 -21.36 -17.35 -26.77
N GLU A 235 -22.19 -16.51 -27.39
CA GLU A 235 -22.34 -15.11 -26.98
C GLU A 235 -23.02 -14.99 -25.62
N LEU A 236 -24.05 -15.80 -25.33
CA LEU A 236 -24.66 -15.86 -24.00
C LEU A 236 -23.66 -16.24 -22.92
N LYS A 237 -22.78 -17.23 -23.18
CA LYS A 237 -21.73 -17.61 -22.22
C LYS A 237 -20.75 -16.47 -21.97
N LYS A 238 -20.35 -15.73 -23.01
CA LYS A 238 -19.51 -14.53 -22.85
C LYS A 238 -20.22 -13.45 -22.02
N LEU A 239 -21.50 -13.21 -22.30
CA LEU A 239 -22.31 -12.22 -21.59
C LEU A 239 -22.45 -12.56 -20.09
N VAL A 240 -22.72 -13.81 -19.75
CA VAL A 240 -22.76 -14.29 -18.36
C VAL A 240 -21.41 -14.04 -17.67
N ASN A 241 -20.30 -14.43 -18.30
CA ASN A 241 -18.97 -14.20 -17.74
C ASN A 241 -18.67 -12.71 -17.49
N LEU A 242 -19.05 -11.85 -18.44
CA LEU A 242 -18.89 -10.39 -18.30
C LEU A 242 -19.77 -9.83 -17.17
N CYS A 243 -21.01 -10.29 -17.05
CA CYS A 243 -21.89 -9.89 -15.94
C CYS A 243 -21.34 -10.34 -14.58
N GLU A 244 -20.78 -11.54 -14.47
CA GLU A 244 -20.15 -12.01 -13.24
C GLU A 244 -18.88 -11.22 -12.90
N LEU A 245 -18.08 -10.85 -13.91
CA LEU A 245 -16.92 -9.99 -13.73
C LEU A 245 -17.35 -8.60 -13.26
N ALA A 246 -18.36 -8.00 -13.88
CA ALA A 246 -18.92 -6.72 -13.48
C ALA A 246 -19.44 -6.74 -12.04
N LYS A 247 -20.13 -7.81 -11.64
CA LYS A 247 -20.57 -8.03 -10.25
C LYS A 247 -19.39 -8.09 -9.29
N ARG A 248 -18.34 -8.88 -9.61
CA ARG A 248 -17.12 -8.99 -8.79
C ARG A 248 -16.37 -7.66 -8.66
N LEU A 249 -16.31 -6.86 -9.72
CA LEU A 249 -15.71 -5.52 -9.65
C LEU A 249 -16.56 -4.57 -8.81
N SER A 250 -17.89 -4.64 -8.94
CA SER A 250 -18.81 -3.83 -8.14
C SER A 250 -18.71 -4.14 -6.64
N THR A 251 -18.58 -5.41 -6.25
CA THR A 251 -18.37 -5.79 -4.84
C THR A 251 -17.04 -5.28 -4.32
N LYS A 252 -15.93 -5.48 -5.07
CA LYS A 252 -14.61 -4.93 -4.70
C LYS A 252 -14.63 -3.42 -4.55
N TYR A 253 -15.30 -2.71 -5.46
CA TYR A 253 -15.45 -1.27 -5.37
C TYR A 253 -16.17 -0.87 -4.08
N LYS A 254 -17.30 -1.51 -3.75
CA LYS A 254 -18.03 -1.23 -2.51
C LYS A 254 -17.19 -1.50 -1.25
N GLU A 255 -16.42 -2.59 -1.24
CA GLU A 255 -15.50 -2.91 -0.15
C GLU A 255 -14.41 -1.85 0.01
N LEU A 256 -13.79 -1.41 -1.09
CA LEU A 256 -12.73 -0.40 -1.08
C LEU A 256 -13.26 0.95 -0.61
N THR A 257 -14.41 1.38 -1.15
CA THR A 257 -15.09 2.62 -0.74
C THR A 257 -15.50 2.57 0.73
N GLY A 258 -15.97 1.42 1.21
CA GLY A 258 -16.28 1.20 2.63
C GLY A 258 -15.03 1.26 3.53
N SER A 259 -13.92 0.67 3.12
CA SER A 259 -12.64 0.71 3.85
C SER A 259 -12.06 2.12 3.92
N ILE A 260 -12.06 2.85 2.80
CA ILE A 260 -11.64 4.25 2.74
C ILE A 260 -12.56 5.12 3.61
N GLY A 261 -13.88 4.91 3.53
CA GLY A 261 -14.85 5.62 4.36
C GLY A 261 -14.61 5.42 5.86
N LYS A 262 -14.32 4.20 6.29
CA LYS A 262 -13.94 3.91 7.69
C LYS A 262 -12.64 4.60 8.09
N LYS A 263 -11.63 4.60 7.21
CA LYS A 263 -10.35 5.26 7.47
C LYS A 263 -10.48 6.78 7.57
N LEU A 264 -11.32 7.38 6.72
CA LEU A 264 -11.64 8.80 6.78
C LEU A 264 -12.35 9.15 8.09
N ALA A 265 -13.37 8.39 8.47
CA ALA A 265 -14.06 8.59 9.74
C ALA A 265 -13.11 8.49 10.94
N TYR A 266 -12.19 7.52 10.93
CA TYR A 266 -11.16 7.42 11.97
C TYR A 266 -10.25 8.65 12.02
N LEU A 267 -9.75 9.11 10.87
CA LEU A 267 -8.91 10.32 10.80
C LEU A 267 -9.66 11.59 11.23
N GLU A 268 -10.96 11.69 10.94
CA GLU A 268 -11.81 12.78 11.44
C GLU A 268 -11.92 12.74 12.97
N THR A 269 -12.18 11.58 13.56
CA THR A 269 -12.22 11.44 15.02
C THR A 269 -10.87 11.73 15.69
N GLU A 270 -9.76 11.31 15.09
CA GLU A 270 -8.42 11.60 15.59
C GLU A 270 -8.12 13.11 15.51
N LYS A 271 -8.50 13.77 14.41
CA LYS A 271 -8.39 15.22 14.26
C LYS A 271 -9.21 15.96 15.32
N GLU A 272 -10.44 15.54 15.58
CA GLU A 272 -11.29 16.13 16.62
C GLU A 272 -10.65 15.97 18.00
N TYR A 273 -10.17 14.78 18.33
CA TYR A 273 -9.45 14.51 19.58
C TYR A 273 -8.20 15.38 19.75
N LEU A 274 -7.38 15.50 18.71
CA LEU A 274 -6.18 16.36 18.73
C LEU A 274 -6.53 17.84 18.90
N ASN A 275 -7.62 18.29 18.28
CA ASN A 275 -8.11 19.66 18.46
C ASN A 275 -8.56 19.89 19.91
N GLU A 276 -9.30 18.97 20.51
CA GLU A 276 -9.69 19.04 21.92
C GLU A 276 -8.48 19.12 22.84
N CYS A 277 -7.49 18.25 22.63
CA CYS A 277 -6.22 18.27 23.38
C CYS A 277 -5.48 19.60 23.23
N PHE A 278 -5.42 20.14 22.00
CA PHE A 278 -4.79 21.42 21.72
C PHE A 278 -5.52 22.58 22.42
N PHE A 279 -6.85 22.62 22.38
CA PHE A 279 -7.64 23.63 23.08
C PHE A 279 -7.47 23.53 24.60
N ALA A 280 -7.50 22.33 25.17
CA ALA A 280 -7.26 22.10 26.60
C ALA A 280 -5.86 22.60 27.01
N PHE A 281 -4.83 22.24 26.24
CA PHE A 281 -3.46 22.68 26.49
C PHE A 281 -3.30 24.21 26.36
N ARG A 282 -3.88 24.81 25.32
CA ARG A 282 -3.87 26.27 25.12
C ARG A 282 -4.55 27.00 26.26
N ASN A 283 -5.67 26.49 26.76
CA ASN A 283 -6.37 27.05 27.91
C ASN A 283 -5.53 26.96 29.18
N LYS A 284 -4.86 25.81 29.40
CA LYS A 284 -3.94 25.63 30.52
C LYS A 284 -2.77 26.61 30.47
N LEU A 285 -2.13 26.77 29.31
CA LEU A 285 -1.05 27.76 29.13
C LEU A 285 -1.51 29.19 29.41
N LYS A 286 -2.74 29.54 29.01
CA LYS A 286 -3.30 30.86 29.30
C LYS A 286 -3.49 31.05 30.81
N GLN A 287 -4.05 30.05 31.49
CA GLN A 287 -4.22 30.05 32.94
C GLN A 287 -2.88 30.15 33.68
N ASP A 288 -1.87 29.38 33.27
CA ASP A 288 -0.53 29.42 33.85
C ASP A 288 0.12 30.79 33.66
N ARG A 289 -0.01 31.38 32.46
CA ARG A 289 0.48 32.74 32.18
C ARG A 289 -0.20 33.80 33.08
N ASP A 290 -1.51 33.69 33.28
CA ASP A 290 -2.25 34.61 34.14
C ASP A 290 -1.81 34.43 35.61
N ASN A 291 -1.65 33.19 36.08
CA ASN A 291 -1.14 32.86 37.41
C ASN A 291 0.28 33.42 37.64
N ASP A 292 1.18 33.26 36.67
CA ASP A 292 2.54 33.77 36.76
C ASP A 292 2.57 35.31 36.76
N SER A 293 1.67 35.94 36.00
CA SER A 293 1.50 37.40 36.04
C SER A 293 1.10 37.86 37.44
N ILE A 294 0.15 37.18 38.08
CA ILE A 294 -0.30 37.48 39.45
C ILE A 294 0.82 37.24 40.47
N LYS A 295 1.53 36.11 40.39
CA LYS A 295 2.65 35.81 41.30
C LYS A 295 3.76 36.84 41.16
N ARG A 296 4.08 37.24 39.92
CA ARG A 296 5.09 38.27 39.66
C ARG A 296 4.68 39.61 40.25
N THR A 297 3.44 40.06 40.07
CA THR A 297 2.99 41.34 40.65
C THR A 297 3.01 41.29 42.17
N LEU A 298 2.57 40.19 42.79
CA LEU A 298 2.64 40.00 44.24
C LEU A 298 4.09 40.05 44.74
N MET A 299 5.00 39.32 44.10
CA MET A 299 6.42 39.30 44.48
C MET A 299 7.05 40.69 44.35
N THR A 300 6.73 41.43 43.30
CA THR A 300 7.20 42.82 43.15
C THR A 300 6.67 43.72 44.27
N VAL A 301 5.40 43.58 44.65
CA VAL A 301 4.79 44.36 45.75
C VAL A 301 5.47 44.04 47.09
N GLU A 302 5.64 42.76 47.42
CA GLU A 302 6.32 42.35 48.66
C GLU A 302 7.80 42.74 48.67
N PHE A 303 8.48 42.67 47.51
CA PHE A 303 9.85 43.15 47.37
C PHE A 303 9.95 44.65 47.64
N VAL A 304 9.05 45.47 47.09
CA VAL A 304 9.04 46.92 47.35
C VAL A 304 8.78 47.22 48.83
N LYS A 305 7.80 46.54 49.46
CA LYS A 305 7.53 46.70 50.90
C LYS A 305 8.73 46.34 51.77
N THR A 306 9.37 45.21 51.50
CA THR A 306 10.55 44.76 52.25
C THR A 306 11.74 45.67 52.03
N PHE A 307 11.94 46.15 50.79
CA PHE A 307 12.96 47.12 50.45
C PHE A 307 12.76 48.46 51.18
N ASP A 308 11.54 48.99 51.19
CA ASP A 308 11.21 50.23 51.90
C ASP A 308 11.39 50.08 53.42
N TYR A 309 10.99 48.92 53.98
CA TYR A 309 11.25 48.59 55.38
C TYR A 309 12.75 48.61 55.69
N LEU A 310 13.57 47.91 54.89
CA LEU A 310 15.02 47.87 55.06
C LEU A 310 15.66 49.26 54.89
N LYS A 311 15.19 50.04 53.92
CA LYS A 311 15.62 51.44 53.71
C LYS A 311 15.31 52.32 54.93
N SER A 312 14.15 52.13 55.55
CA SER A 312 13.78 52.84 56.78
C SER A 312 14.69 52.45 57.97
N LYS A 313 15.06 51.17 58.08
CA LYS A 313 16.00 50.67 59.09
C LYS A 313 17.40 51.20 58.86
N LEU A 314 17.88 51.23 57.62
CA LEU A 314 19.16 51.82 57.25
C LEU A 314 19.19 53.32 57.57
N LYS A 315 18.10 54.06 57.32
CA LYS A 315 18.00 55.48 57.72
C LYS A 315 18.12 55.67 59.23
N LYS A 316 17.45 54.82 60.03
CA LYS A 316 17.59 54.84 61.50
C LYS A 316 19.02 54.47 61.95
N GLY A 317 19.63 53.47 61.32
CA GLY A 317 21.02 53.09 61.57
C GLY A 317 21.99 54.25 61.30
N ASN A 318 21.84 54.94 60.17
CA ASN A 318 22.64 56.11 59.84
C ASN A 318 22.41 57.27 60.83
N GLN A 319 21.17 57.52 61.27
CA GLN A 319 20.90 58.51 62.32
C GLN A 319 21.56 58.13 63.65
N MET A 320 21.57 56.85 64.00
CA MET A 320 22.26 56.36 65.20
C MET A 320 23.78 56.54 65.08
N ILE A 321 24.38 56.24 63.92
CA ILE A 321 25.80 56.49 63.66
C ILE A 321 26.12 57.99 63.74
N GLU A 322 25.28 58.86 63.16
CA GLU A 322 25.50 60.31 63.22
C GLU A 322 25.35 60.87 64.64
N THR A 323 24.35 60.43 65.40
CA THR A 323 24.23 60.80 66.82
C THR A 323 25.38 60.26 67.65
N LEU A 324 25.88 59.06 67.37
CA LEU A 324 27.07 58.49 67.99
C LEU A 324 28.33 59.29 67.63
N ARG A 325 28.49 59.72 66.38
CA ARG A 325 29.57 60.62 65.93
C ARG A 325 29.53 61.96 66.66
N VAL A 326 28.34 62.54 66.85
CA VAL A 326 28.17 63.80 67.61
C VAL A 326 28.46 63.57 69.09
N SER A 327 27.93 62.51 69.69
CA SER A 327 28.16 62.15 71.11
C SER A 327 29.65 61.94 71.38
N ARG A 328 30.34 61.25 70.46
CA ARG A 328 31.79 61.04 70.49
C ARG A 328 32.59 62.34 70.44
N ARG A 329 32.05 63.46 69.95
CA ARG A 329 32.77 64.75 70.03
C ARG A 329 32.90 65.24 71.49
N TYR A 330 31.91 64.95 72.32
CA TYR A 330 31.84 65.36 73.73
C TYR A 330 32.56 64.41 74.70
N GLU A 331 33.00 63.24 74.24
CA GLU A 331 33.81 62.31 75.04
C GLU A 331 35.23 62.85 75.31
N THR A 332 35.74 62.57 76.50
CA THR A 332 37.12 62.90 76.89
C THR A 332 38.13 62.00 76.18
N HIS A 333 39.40 62.42 76.08
CA HIS A 333 40.44 61.63 75.40
C HIS A 333 40.62 60.19 75.93
N PRO A 334 40.59 59.90 77.25
CA PRO A 334 40.66 58.53 77.74
C PRO A 334 39.44 57.68 77.33
N GLU A 335 38.25 58.26 77.30
CA GLU A 335 37.00 57.56 76.91
C GLU A 335 36.96 57.25 75.41
N LYS A 336 37.58 58.09 74.56
CA LYS A 336 37.66 57.84 73.11
C LYS A 336 38.55 56.64 72.75
N VAL A 337 39.57 56.39 73.57
CA VAL A 337 40.55 55.29 73.41
C VAL A 337 40.04 54.02 74.11
N LEU A 338 39.35 54.16 75.25
CA LEU A 338 38.76 53.06 76.00
C LEU A 338 37.27 53.36 76.35
N PRO A 339 36.34 53.20 75.39
CA PRO A 339 34.93 53.57 75.58
C PRO A 339 34.16 52.65 76.55
N TYR A 340 34.75 51.52 76.93
CA TYR A 340 34.24 50.65 77.97
C TYR A 340 35.27 50.60 79.10
N PRO A 341 34.85 50.71 80.38
CA PRO A 341 35.76 50.52 81.49
C PRO A 341 36.33 49.10 81.42
N TYR A 342 37.66 49.00 81.45
CA TYR A 342 38.34 47.75 81.71
C TYR A 342 38.05 47.35 83.16
N GLU A 343 36.92 46.67 83.38
CA GLU A 343 36.87 45.76 84.51
C GLU A 343 37.93 44.70 84.23
N ILE A 344 38.96 44.67 85.08
CA ILE A 344 39.92 43.57 85.15
C ILE A 344 39.08 42.32 85.40
N ILE A 345 38.77 41.58 84.34
CA ILE A 345 38.24 40.24 84.45
C ILE A 345 39.39 39.40 85.00
N GLU A 346 39.33 39.07 86.29
CA GLU A 346 40.15 38.00 86.86
C GLU A 346 40.04 36.76 85.95
N GLU A 347 41.18 36.17 85.60
CA GLU A 347 41.35 35.05 84.65
C GLU A 347 40.56 33.77 84.98
N SER A 348 39.66 33.77 85.97
CA SER A 348 38.95 32.59 86.46
C SER A 348 37.56 32.34 85.85
N LYS A 349 37.05 33.18 84.94
CA LYS A 349 35.70 32.99 84.33
C LYS A 349 35.65 33.00 82.79
N ILE A 350 36.69 32.52 82.12
CA ILE A 350 36.71 32.35 80.65
C ILE A 350 36.11 30.97 80.26
N LYS A 351 34.85 30.72 80.61
CA LYS A 351 34.05 29.62 80.05
C LYS A 351 32.59 30.03 79.99
N GLY A 352 32.25 30.94 79.08
CA GLY A 352 30.83 31.24 78.82
C GLY A 352 30.47 32.63 78.32
N LEU A 353 31.41 33.46 77.82
CA LEU A 353 30.99 34.70 77.18
C LEU A 353 30.44 34.44 75.76
N PRO A 354 29.25 34.97 75.42
CA PRO A 354 28.66 34.79 74.11
C PRO A 354 29.53 35.47 73.04
N ILE A 355 29.73 34.78 71.92
CA ILE A 355 30.45 35.19 70.70
C ILE A 355 30.24 36.66 70.28
N MET A 356 29.12 37.28 70.69
CA MET A 356 28.81 38.69 70.48
C MET A 356 29.83 39.67 71.09
N THR A 357 30.46 39.39 72.24
CA THR A 357 31.44 40.34 72.82
C THR A 357 32.75 40.37 72.03
N LEU A 358 33.19 39.22 71.50
CA LEU A 358 34.35 39.14 70.59
C LEU A 358 34.07 39.79 69.23
N PHE A 359 32.82 39.76 68.75
CA PHE A 359 32.41 40.41 67.51
C PHE A 359 32.58 41.94 67.59
N TRP A 360 32.12 42.56 68.68
CA TRP A 360 32.25 44.01 68.86
C TRP A 360 33.70 44.47 69.06
N GLN A 361 34.56 43.65 69.68
CA GLN A 361 36.01 43.91 69.74
C GLN A 361 36.65 43.94 68.35
N ARG A 362 36.39 42.92 67.50
CA ARG A 362 36.95 42.90 66.13
C ARG A 362 36.39 43.98 65.22
N LEU A 363 35.12 44.35 65.38
CA LEU A 363 34.53 45.44 64.60
C LEU A 363 35.16 46.80 64.97
N SER A 364 35.56 46.97 66.24
CA SER A 364 36.28 48.16 66.67
C SER A 364 37.67 48.27 66.06
N GLU A 365 38.36 47.15 65.78
CA GLU A 365 39.66 47.14 65.11
C GLU A 365 39.57 47.42 63.60
N ILE A 366 38.50 46.95 62.94
CA ILE A 366 38.34 47.11 61.47
C ILE A 366 37.86 48.53 61.08
N CYS A 367 37.16 49.24 61.97
CA CYS A 367 36.68 50.60 61.68
C CYS A 367 37.74 51.71 61.88
N PHE A 368 39.00 51.35 62.14
CA PHE A 368 40.13 52.28 62.27
C PHE A 368 41.18 52.18 61.15
N GLU A 369 40.87 51.47 60.07
CA GLU A 369 41.37 51.74 58.71
C GLU A 369 40.27 52.39 57.88
#